data_AF-A0A1V5RCX1-F1
#
_entry.id   AF-A0A1V5RCX1-F1
#
_cell.length_a   1.000
_cell.length_b   1.000
_cell.length_c   1.000
_cell.angle_alpha   90.00
_cell.angle_beta   90.00
_cell.angle_gamma   90.00
#
_symmetry.space_group_name_H-M   'P 1'
#
loop_
_entity.id
_entity.type
_entity.pdbx_description
1 polymer ?
#
loop_
_entity_poly.entity_id
_entity_poly.type
_entity_poly.pdbx_seq_one_letter_code
_entity_poly.pdbx_strand_id
1 'polypeptide(L)' 'MVALTVGIALYATVIMAKTIGGILPMVAKVTGMDPAIMAAPLITTIVDALSLFLYFSIAQKLLSI' A
#
# COMPACT_ATOMS: atom_id res chain seq x y z
N MET A 1 -18.17 -14.13 -8.55
CA MET A 1 -17.02 -13.52 -9.26
C MET A 1 -16.50 -12.31 -8.49
N VAL A 2 -17.33 -11.32 -8.16
CA VAL A 2 -16.94 -10.14 -7.36
C VAL A 2 -16.28 -10.49 -6.01
N ALA A 3 -16.82 -11.43 -5.24
CA ALA A 3 -16.23 -11.84 -3.95
C ALA A 3 -14.80 -12.42 -4.09
N LEU A 4 -14.53 -13.14 -5.18
CA LEU A 4 -13.22 -13.71 -5.48
C LEU A 4 -12.24 -12.61 -5.93
N THR A 5 -12.73 -11.64 -6.71
CA THR A 5 -12.00 -10.41 -7.03
C THR A 5 -11.58 -9.64 -5.79
N VAL A 6 -12.53 -9.37 -4.89
CA VAL A 6 -12.29 -8.60 -3.67
C VAL A 6 -11.34 -9.36 -2.75
N GLY A 7 -11.46 -10.68 -2.63
CA GLY A 7 -10.56 -11.51 -1.84
C GLY A 7 -9.11 -11.47 -2.33
N ILE A 8 -8.88 -11.64 -3.64
CA ILE A 8 -7.54 -11.55 -4.23
C ILE A 8 -6.99 -10.12 -4.14
N ALA A 9 -7.83 -9.12 -4.36
CA ALA A 9 -7.46 -7.71 -4.24
C ALA A 9 -6.98 -7.38 -2.82
N LEU A 10 -7.76 -7.75 -1.80
CA LEU A 10 -7.41 -7.53 -0.40
C LEU A 10 -6.14 -8.27 0.01
N TYR A 11 -5.94 -9.51 -0.46
CA TYR A 11 -4.73 -10.25 -0.16
C TYR A 11 -3.48 -9.55 -0.72
N ALA A 12 -3.54 -9.09 -1.97
CA ALA A 12 -2.44 -8.37 -2.62
C ALA A 12 -2.19 -6.99 -1.97
N THR A 13 -3.23 -6.23 -1.65
CA THR A 13 -3.09 -4.90 -1.02
C THR A 13 -2.51 -5.00 0.38
N VAL A 14 -2.89 -6.01 1.17
CA VAL A 14 -2.38 -6.22 2.53
C VAL A 14 -0.90 -6.58 2.54
N ILE A 15 -0.45 -7.46 1.63
CA ILE A 15 0.97 -7.81 1.52
C ILE A 15 1.79 -6.57 1.15
N MET A 16 1.32 -5.79 0.18
CA MET A 16 1.98 -4.59 -0.30
C MET A 16 2.03 -3.49 0.77
N ALA A 17 0.92 -3.22 1.46
CA ALA A 17 0.86 -2.26 2.56
C ALA A 17 1.86 -2.61 3.68
N LYS A 18 2.01 -3.90 4.00
CA LYS A 18 2.94 -4.37 5.04
C LYS A 18 4.40 -4.24 4.61
N THR A 19 4.71 -4.45 3.32
CA THR A 19 6.06 -4.24 2.79
C THR A 19 6.42 -2.76 2.78
N ILE A 20 5.52 -1.90 2.29
CA ILE A 20 5.74 -0.45 2.25
C ILE A 20 5.87 0.13 3.66
N GLY A 21 5.01 -0.28 4.59
CA GLY A 21 5.06 0.17 5.98
C GLY A 21 6.36 -0.19 6.71
N GLY A 22 7.04 -1.26 6.29
CA GLY A 22 8.37 -1.64 6.81
C GLY A 22 9.53 -0.97 6.07
N ILE A 23 9.42 -0.80 4.75
CA ILE A 23 10.48 -0.23 3.91
C ILE A 23 10.60 1.28 4.10
N LEU A 24 9.48 2.00 4.21
CA LEU A 24 9.46 3.46 4.32
C LEU A 24 10.29 4.00 5.51
N PRO A 25 10.14 3.49 6.75
CA PRO A 25 10.95 3.94 7.88
C PRO A 25 12.43 3.53 7.76
N MET A 26 12.73 2.40 7.09
CA MET A 26 14.12 2.02 6.78
C MET A 26 14.76 3.00 5.79
N VAL A 27 14.05 3.38 4.72
CA VAL A 27 14.52 4.36 3.74
C VAL A 27 14.69 5.74 4.39
N ALA A 28 13.74 6.18 5.22
CA ALA A 28 13.81 7.44 5.95
C ALA A 28 15.07 7.53 6.85
N LYS A 29 15.39 6.42 7.54
CA LYS A 29 16.61 6.31 8.36
C LYS A 29 17.90 6.43 7.53
N VAL A 30 17.89 5.94 6.29
CA VAL A 30 19.05 6.01 5.37
C VAL A 30 19.18 7.41 4.75
N THR A 31 18.08 8.10 4.49
CA THR A 31 18.09 9.47 3.95
C THR A 31 18.34 10.55 5.02
N GLY A 32 18.57 10.17 6.28
CA GLY A 32 18.85 11.08 7.38
C GLY A 32 17.61 11.88 7.85
N MET A 33 16.41 11.47 7.43
CA MET A 33 15.17 12.07 7.89
C MET A 33 14.68 11.36 9.15
N ASP A 34 14.09 12.11 10.08
CA ASP A 34 13.65 11.59 11.37
C ASP A 34 12.51 10.56 11.17
N PRO A 35 12.75 9.26 11.45
CA PRO A 35 11.76 8.21 11.25
C PRO A 35 10.51 8.45 12.09
N ALA A 36 10.60 9.14 13.24
CA ALA A 36 9.45 9.38 14.10
C ALA A 36 8.48 10.40 13.49
N ILE A 37 9.00 11.39 12.76
CA ILE A 37 8.21 12.45 12.12
C ILE A 37 7.62 11.94 10.80
N MET A 38 8.34 11.11 10.06
CA MET A 38 7.83 10.49 8.82
C MET A 38 6.90 9.31 9.10
N ALA A 39 7.10 8.54 10.18
CA ALA A 39 6.34 7.31 10.38
C ALA A 39 4.84 7.53 10.65
N ALA A 40 4.45 8.66 11.25
CA ALA A 40 3.06 8.82 11.69
C ALA A 40 2.11 9.34 10.57
N PRO A 41 2.34 10.51 9.96
CA PRO A 41 1.46 11.05 8.91
C PRO A 41 1.83 10.61 7.48
N LEU A 42 3.12 10.34 7.19
CA LEU A 42 3.57 10.04 5.82
C LEU A 42 3.38 8.57 5.43
N ILE A 43 3.58 7.64 6.38
CA ILE A 43 3.33 6.20 6.12
C ILE A 43 1.88 5.99 5.72
N THR A 44 0.94 6.56 6.47
CA THR A 44 -0.49 6.37 6.23
C THR A 44 -0.90 6.95 4.89
N THR A 45 -0.44 8.14 4.50
CA THR A 45 -0.75 8.74 3.18
C THR A 45 -0.15 7.95 2.01
N ILE A 46 1.10 7.50 2.11
CA ILE A 46 1.74 6.72 1.05
C ILE A 46 1.08 5.35 0.90
N VAL A 47 0.79 4.68 2.02
CA VAL A 47 0.07 3.39 2.01
C VAL A 47 -1.33 3.58 1.43
N ASP A 48 -2.05 4.65 1.77
CA ASP A 48 -3.39 4.92 1.24
C ASP A 48 -3.37 5.15 -0.28
N ALA A 49 -2.43 5.96 -0.80
CA ALA A 49 -2.27 6.18 -2.23
C ALA A 49 -1.91 4.88 -3.00
N LEU A 50 -0.99 4.08 -2.46
CA LEU A 50 -0.54 2.83 -3.10
C LEU A 50 -1.59 1.73 -3.04
N SER A 51 -2.34 1.64 -1.93
CA SER A 51 -3.42 0.68 -1.79
C SER A 51 -4.61 1.01 -2.69
N LEU A 52 -4.96 2.29 -2.86
CA LEU A 52 -5.94 2.74 -3.86
C LEU A 52 -5.48 2.42 -5.29
N PHE A 53 -4.22 2.71 -5.62
CA PHE A 53 -3.67 2.39 -6.94
C PHE A 53 -3.74 0.90 -7.25
N LEU A 54 -3.37 0.05 -6.28
CA LEU A 54 -3.42 -1.39 -6.43
C LEU A 54 -4.87 -1.91 -6.50
N TYR A 55 -5.77 -1.37 -5.69
CA TYR A 55 -7.19 -1.70 -5.73
C TYR A 55 -7.78 -1.40 -7.11
N PHE A 56 -7.55 -0.19 -7.64
CA PHE A 56 -8.03 0.18 -8.98
C PHE A 56 -7.38 -0.69 -10.06
N SER A 57 -6.07 -1.00 -9.98
CA SER A 57 -5.42 -1.91 -10.93
C SER A 57 -6.04 -3.31 -10.95
N ILE A 58 -6.38 -3.86 -9.78
CA ILE A 58 -6.99 -5.19 -9.67
C ILE A 58 -8.46 -5.15 -10.11
N ALA A 59 -9.19 -4.09 -9.77
CA ALA A 59 -10.54 -3.86 -10.27
C ALA A 59 -10.55 -3.76 -11.80
N GLN A 60 -9.61 -3.04 -12.40
CA GLN A 60 -9.44 -2.91 -13.85
C GLN A 60 -9.20 -4.29 -14.50
N LYS A 61 -8.27 -5.09 -13.94
CA LYS A 61 -7.95 -6.42 -14.48
C LYS A 61 -9.05 -7.47 -14.34
N LEU A 62 -9.83 -7.44 -13.25
CA LEU A 62 -10.77 -8.52 -12.93
C LEU A 62 -12.23 -8.17 -13.17
N LEU A 63 -12.62 -6.89 -13.02
CA LEU A 63 -13.94 -6.40 -13.43
C LEU A 63 -13.94 -5.87 -14.88
N SER A 64 -12.77 -5.76 -15.53
CA SER A 64 -12.63 -5.27 -16.91
C SER A 64 -13.25 -3.88 -17.13
N ILE A 65 -13.18 -3.02 -16.10
CA ILE A 65 -13.50 -1.58 -16.17
C ILE A 65 -12.31 -0.83 -16.72
#